data_AF-A0A178B3D3-F1
#
_entry.id   AF-A0A178B3D3-F1
#
_cell.length_a   1.000
_cell.length_b   1.000
_cell.length_c   1.000
_cell.angle_alpha   90.00
_cell.angle_beta   90.00
_cell.angle_gamma   90.00
#
_symmetry.space_group_name_H-M   'P 1'
#
loop_
_entity.id
_entity.type
_entity.pdbx_description
1 polymer ?
#
loop_
_entity_poly.entity_id
_entity_poly.type
_entity_poly.pdbx_seq_one_letter_code
_entity_poly.pdbx_strand_id
1 'polypeptide(L)'
;MDKNGKWRVLIHLWSQDGNAAKIEWELFDPNNNEAGRNDMDPVHPLDKDSIFTEIKTKNRPEKHQMPFSVKAWYDTPLDIDEARVSFDIQKDMAGCDKWEGQTCKPRMVTENRIETKAFFVDSCWTYCKDDKDRKMLPSDLGCDDLNDNDWFKGGNAWRRDFNCYWHGF
;
A
#
# COMPACT_ATOMS: atom_id res chain seq x y z
N MET A 1 11.41 19.49 5.53
CA MET A 1 10.27 18.61 5.28
C MET A 1 10.10 17.76 6.51
N ASP A 2 8.87 17.66 7.02
CA ASP A 2 8.57 16.76 8.14
C ASP A 2 8.46 15.33 7.61
N LYS A 3 9.53 14.54 7.74
CA LYS A 3 9.56 13.14 7.28
C LYS A 3 8.57 12.23 8.02
N ASN A 4 8.03 12.69 9.15
CA ASN A 4 7.04 11.97 9.96
C ASN A 4 5.59 12.35 9.58
N GLY A 5 5.42 13.32 8.69
CA GLY A 5 4.12 13.71 8.16
C GLY A 5 3.47 12.62 7.30
N LYS A 6 2.33 12.97 6.70
CA LYS A 6 1.53 12.08 5.85
C LYS A 6 2.20 11.91 4.48
N TRP A 7 2.69 10.72 4.19
CA TRP A 7 3.12 10.31 2.86
C TRP A 7 1.92 9.84 2.06
N ARG A 8 1.88 10.18 0.77
CA ARG A 8 0.83 9.74 -0.15
C ARG A 8 1.46 8.90 -1.25
N VAL A 9 0.79 7.83 -1.66
CA VAL A 9 1.15 7.08 -2.86
C VAL A 9 -0.04 7.04 -3.80
N LEU A 10 0.20 7.23 -5.09
CA LEU A 10 -0.76 6.92 -6.13
C LEU A 10 -0.41 5.54 -6.68
N ILE A 11 -1.38 4.64 -6.72
CA ILE A 11 -1.23 3.28 -7.22
C ILE A 11 -2.00 3.14 -8.53
N HIS A 12 -1.37 2.55 -9.52
CA HIS A 12 -1.97 2.22 -10.81
C HIS A 12 -1.92 0.71 -11.02
N LEU A 13 -3.10 0.10 -11.08
CA LEU A 13 -3.25 -1.31 -11.40
C LEU A 13 -3.74 -1.44 -12.82
N TRP A 14 -3.17 -2.41 -13.53
CA TRP A 14 -3.66 -2.81 -14.83
C TRP A 14 -3.71 -4.33 -14.89
N SER A 15 -4.79 -4.84 -15.46
CA SER A 15 -4.98 -6.27 -15.62
C SER A 15 -5.75 -6.57 -16.88
N GLN A 16 -5.11 -7.35 -17.74
CA GLN A 16 -5.75 -8.02 -18.84
C GLN A 16 -6.11 -9.43 -18.37
N ASP A 17 -7.40 -9.63 -18.11
CA ASP A 17 -7.99 -10.86 -17.59
C ASP A 17 -7.39 -12.11 -18.28
N GLY A 18 -6.84 -13.00 -17.45
CA GLY A 18 -6.17 -14.22 -17.86
C GLY A 18 -4.86 -14.10 -18.66
N ASN A 19 -4.33 -12.90 -18.93
CA ASN A 19 -3.15 -12.73 -19.81
C ASN A 19 -1.96 -12.01 -19.17
N ALA A 20 -2.15 -10.85 -18.55
CA ALA A 20 -1.05 -10.09 -17.97
C ALA A 20 -1.57 -9.06 -16.95
N ALA A 21 -0.71 -8.67 -16.01
CA ALA A 21 -1.03 -7.61 -15.07
C ALA A 21 0.20 -6.80 -14.69
N LYS A 22 0.00 -5.58 -14.19
CA LYS A 22 1.07 -4.72 -13.63
C LYS A 22 0.57 -3.87 -12.48
N ILE A 23 1.51 -3.49 -11.62
CA ILE A 23 1.35 -2.49 -10.57
C ILE A 23 2.44 -1.42 -10.73
N GLU A 24 2.02 -0.17 -10.87
CA GLU A 24 2.87 1.02 -10.90
C GLU A 24 2.51 1.91 -9.70
N TRP A 25 3.45 2.73 -9.27
CA TRP A 25 3.21 3.64 -8.15
C TRP A 25 4.02 4.92 -8.23
N GLU A 26 3.48 5.99 -7.65
CA GLU A 26 4.12 7.29 -7.47
C GLU A 26 4.00 7.71 -6.01
N LEU A 27 5.13 7.84 -5.32
CA LEU A 27 5.22 8.26 -3.93
C LEU A 27 5.39 9.77 -3.85
N PHE A 28 4.69 10.42 -2.94
CA PHE A 28 4.75 11.85 -2.66
C PHE A 28 5.10 12.09 -1.19
N ASP A 29 5.97 13.06 -0.97
CA ASP A 29 6.31 13.50 0.38
C ASP A 29 5.18 14.31 1.05
N PRO A 30 5.30 14.63 2.35
CA PRO A 30 4.28 15.39 3.07
C PRO A 30 4.07 16.83 2.56
N ASN A 31 4.92 17.32 1.66
CA ASN A 31 4.77 18.60 0.97
C ASN A 31 4.23 18.41 -0.47
N ASN A 32 3.74 17.21 -0.83
CA ASN A 32 3.25 16.80 -2.15
C ASN A 32 4.28 16.80 -3.28
N ASN A 33 5.58 16.75 -2.98
CA ASN A 33 6.61 16.59 -4.02
C ASN A 33 6.84 15.09 -4.31
N GLU A 34 6.94 14.70 -5.58
CA GLU A 34 7.24 13.32 -6.00
C GLU A 34 8.56 12.84 -5.41
N ALA A 35 8.50 11.81 -4.58
CA ALA A 35 9.59 11.22 -3.82
C ALA A 35 10.07 9.87 -4.36
N GLY A 36 9.41 9.34 -5.38
CA GLY A 36 9.84 8.16 -6.08
C GLY A 36 8.70 7.60 -6.92
N ARG A 37 9.03 6.74 -7.86
CA ARG A 37 8.06 6.02 -8.68
C ARG A 37 8.59 4.66 -9.09
N ASN A 38 7.70 3.77 -9.50
CA ASN A 38 8.06 2.55 -10.18
C ASN A 38 7.21 2.36 -11.43
N ASP A 39 7.89 2.13 -12.54
CA ASP A 39 7.27 1.71 -13.79
C ASP A 39 7.66 0.23 -13.96
N MET A 40 6.67 -0.65 -13.98
CA MET A 40 6.88 -2.09 -14.09
C MET A 40 6.26 -2.58 -15.38
N ASP A 41 7.02 -3.35 -16.16
CA ASP A 41 6.47 -4.04 -17.33
C ASP A 41 5.39 -5.04 -16.90
N PRO A 42 4.33 -5.24 -17.72
CA PRO A 42 3.34 -6.29 -17.47
C PRO A 42 3.98 -7.66 -17.26
N VAL A 43 3.52 -8.34 -16.22
CA VAL A 43 3.94 -9.70 -15.89
C VAL A 43 2.91 -10.68 -16.46
N HIS A 44 3.38 -11.61 -17.28
CA HIS A 44 2.60 -12.75 -17.76
C HIS A 44 2.57 -13.88 -16.72
N PRO A 45 1.51 -14.69 -16.66
CA PRO A 45 1.05 -15.24 -15.40
C PRO A 45 1.02 -16.77 -15.39
N LEU A 46 1.91 -17.45 -16.12
CA LEU A 46 1.97 -18.91 -15.95
C LEU A 46 2.39 -19.32 -14.53
N ASP A 47 2.98 -18.41 -13.73
CA ASP A 47 3.64 -18.79 -12.47
C ASP A 47 3.38 -17.89 -11.23
N LYS A 48 2.45 -16.92 -11.23
CA LYS A 48 2.36 -15.96 -10.11
C LYS A 48 0.95 -15.62 -9.63
N ASP A 49 0.66 -16.00 -8.38
CA ASP A 49 -0.54 -15.61 -7.62
C ASP A 49 -0.52 -14.14 -7.17
N SER A 50 0.65 -13.48 -7.23
CA SER A 50 0.82 -12.07 -6.86
C SER A 50 1.98 -11.38 -7.58
N ILE A 51 1.89 -10.05 -7.73
CA ILE A 51 3.00 -9.21 -8.21
C ILE A 51 3.52 -8.36 -7.03
N PHE A 52 4.79 -8.53 -6.69
CA PHE A 52 5.45 -7.80 -5.61
C PHE A 52 6.11 -6.50 -6.09
N THR A 53 6.00 -5.45 -5.29
CA THR A 53 6.80 -4.22 -5.42
C THR A 53 7.14 -3.63 -4.05
N GLU A 54 8.21 -2.84 -3.99
CA GLU A 54 8.61 -2.12 -2.78
C GLU A 54 8.51 -0.61 -3.02
N ILE A 55 7.66 0.05 -2.23
CA ILE A 55 7.46 1.50 -2.25
C ILE A 55 8.44 2.13 -1.26
N LYS A 56 9.32 2.97 -1.77
CA LYS A 56 10.32 3.71 -0.99
C LYS A 56 10.74 4.97 -1.72
N THR A 57 11.30 5.92 -0.99
CA THR A 57 11.92 7.09 -1.61
C THR A 57 13.04 6.68 -2.56
N LYS A 58 13.10 7.30 -3.73
CA LYS A 58 14.16 7.12 -4.72
C LYS A 58 14.86 8.46 -4.98
N ASN A 59 16.17 8.44 -5.16
CA ASN A 59 16.97 9.60 -5.60
C ASN A 59 16.84 10.88 -4.74
N ARG A 60 16.68 10.75 -3.41
CA ARG A 60 16.65 11.89 -2.49
C ARG A 60 17.69 11.78 -1.38
N PRO A 61 18.18 12.92 -0.82
CA PRO A 61 19.02 12.91 0.37
C PRO A 61 18.32 12.23 1.55
N GLU A 62 19.08 11.53 2.40
CA GLU A 62 18.57 10.74 3.54
C GLU A 62 17.59 11.52 4.43
N LYS A 63 17.90 12.78 4.75
CA LYS A 63 17.02 13.66 5.54
C LYS A 63 15.65 13.93 4.91
N HIS A 64 15.48 13.65 3.63
CA HIS A 64 14.24 13.83 2.85
C HIS A 64 13.65 12.48 2.40
N GLN A 65 14.14 11.37 2.94
CA GLN A 65 13.59 10.04 2.65
C GLN A 65 12.46 9.70 3.61
N MET A 66 11.52 8.90 3.10
CA MET A 66 10.53 8.22 3.89
C MET A 66 11.26 7.35 4.92
N PRO A 67 10.87 7.40 6.20
CA PRO A 67 11.62 6.74 7.28
C PRO A 67 11.50 5.21 7.28
N PHE A 68 10.79 4.63 6.31
CA PHE A 68 10.62 3.19 6.12
C PHE A 68 10.29 2.88 4.66
N SER A 69 10.31 1.60 4.29
CA SER A 69 9.72 1.11 3.03
C SER A 69 8.39 0.43 3.27
N VAL A 70 7.58 0.32 2.22
CA VAL A 70 6.31 -0.41 2.23
C VAL A 70 6.41 -1.51 1.19
N LYS A 71 6.20 -2.75 1.62
CA LYS A 71 6.04 -3.88 0.71
C LYS A 71 4.60 -3.91 0.22
N ALA A 72 4.40 -4.03 -1.08
CA ALA A 72 3.08 -4.11 -1.68
C ALA A 72 2.98 -5.37 -2.57
N TRP A 73 1.83 -6.04 -2.51
CA TRP A 73 1.50 -7.19 -3.34
C TRP A 73 0.19 -6.93 -4.05
N TYR A 74 0.20 -6.99 -5.38
CA TYR A 74 -1.01 -7.06 -6.18
C TYR A 74 -1.45 -8.52 -6.24
N ASP A 75 -2.41 -8.85 -5.38
CA ASP A 75 -2.92 -10.20 -5.13
C ASP A 75 -3.97 -10.58 -6.18
N THR A 76 -3.94 -11.84 -6.64
CA THR A 76 -4.82 -12.41 -7.69
C THR A 76 -4.99 -11.46 -8.88
N PRO A 77 -3.89 -10.99 -9.50
CA PRO A 77 -3.92 -9.79 -10.35
C PRO A 77 -4.62 -10.02 -11.69
N LEU A 78 -4.94 -11.26 -12.05
CA LEU A 78 -5.68 -11.58 -13.27
C LEU A 78 -7.17 -11.81 -13.05
N ASP A 79 -7.58 -12.02 -11.81
CA ASP A 79 -8.98 -12.19 -11.45
C ASP A 79 -9.46 -10.85 -10.89
N ILE A 80 -10.14 -10.08 -11.72
CA ILE A 80 -10.58 -8.72 -11.38
C ILE A 80 -11.56 -8.68 -10.21
N ASP A 81 -12.35 -9.74 -10.02
CA ASP A 81 -13.34 -9.79 -8.95
C ASP A 81 -12.67 -10.12 -7.60
N GLU A 82 -11.53 -10.80 -7.63
CA GLU A 82 -10.72 -11.12 -6.44
C GLU A 82 -9.52 -10.20 -6.22
N ALA A 83 -9.13 -9.40 -7.22
CA ALA A 83 -7.98 -8.51 -7.24
C ALA A 83 -7.93 -7.53 -6.07
N ARG A 84 -6.80 -7.49 -5.35
CA ARG A 84 -6.56 -6.61 -4.20
C ARG A 84 -5.11 -6.18 -4.11
N VAL A 85 -4.83 -5.17 -3.29
CA VAL A 85 -3.46 -4.81 -2.92
C VAL A 85 -3.27 -4.93 -1.41
N SER A 86 -2.32 -5.75 -1.00
CA SER A 86 -1.84 -5.84 0.37
C SER A 86 -0.62 -4.95 0.55
N PHE A 87 -0.56 -4.19 1.65
CA PHE A 87 0.59 -3.35 2.00
C PHE A 87 1.09 -3.67 3.42
N ASP A 88 2.40 -3.82 3.56
CA ASP A 88 3.08 -4.09 4.83
C ASP A 88 4.17 -3.05 5.08
N ILE A 89 3.97 -2.22 6.11
CA ILE A 89 4.88 -1.14 6.49
C ILE A 89 6.08 -1.75 7.22
N GLN A 90 7.28 -1.62 6.63
CA GLN A 90 8.50 -2.24 7.15
C GLN A 90 9.13 -1.43 8.29
N LYS A 91 8.36 -1.19 9.35
CA LYS A 91 8.80 -0.52 10.58
C LYS A 91 8.05 -1.09 11.78
N ASP A 92 8.80 -1.58 12.76
CA ASP A 92 8.24 -2.05 14.00
C ASP A 92 7.69 -0.88 14.83
N MET A 93 6.52 -1.08 15.44
CA MET A 93 5.97 -0.15 16.40
C MET A 93 6.53 -0.46 17.79
N ALA A 94 7.53 0.31 18.20
CA ALA A 94 8.17 0.15 19.50
C ALA A 94 7.15 0.24 20.64
N GLY A 95 7.16 -0.74 21.54
CA GLY A 95 6.23 -0.82 22.68
C GLY A 95 4.87 -1.44 22.37
N CYS A 96 4.65 -1.92 21.14
CA CYS A 96 3.41 -2.56 20.72
C CYS A 96 3.66 -4.02 20.29
N ASP A 97 3.18 -4.95 21.10
CA ASP A 97 3.42 -6.39 20.96
C ASP A 97 2.10 -7.08 20.59
N LYS A 98 2.03 -7.70 19.41
CA LYS A 98 0.82 -8.40 18.98
C LYS A 98 0.58 -9.63 19.86
N TRP A 99 1.64 -10.39 20.11
CA TRP A 99 1.74 -11.53 21.03
C TRP A 99 3.12 -11.52 21.73
N GLU A 100 3.34 -12.36 22.75
CA GLU A 100 4.58 -12.39 23.53
C GLU A 100 5.84 -12.42 22.64
N GLY A 101 6.54 -11.28 22.58
CA GLY A 101 7.79 -11.11 21.83
C GLY A 101 7.65 -10.84 20.33
N GLN A 102 6.44 -10.74 19.78
CA GLN A 102 6.22 -10.39 18.37
C GLN A 102 5.87 -8.91 18.22
N THR A 103 6.83 -8.14 17.72
CA THR A 103 6.65 -6.72 17.38
C THR A 103 5.55 -6.56 16.33
N CYS A 104 4.72 -5.53 16.49
CA CYS A 104 3.70 -5.23 15.50
C CYS A 104 4.25 -4.35 14.37
N LYS A 105 3.88 -4.71 13.13
CA LYS A 105 4.09 -3.92 11.92
C LYS A 105 2.75 -3.53 11.31
N PRO A 106 2.54 -2.25 10.98
CA PRO A 106 1.26 -1.84 10.42
C PRO A 106 1.00 -2.43 9.04
N ARG A 107 -0.26 -2.79 8.78
CA ARG A 107 -0.69 -3.44 7.53
C ARG A 107 -2.02 -2.84 7.06
N MET A 108 -2.20 -2.77 5.74
CA MET A 108 -3.49 -2.49 5.11
C MET A 108 -3.75 -3.41 3.92
N VAL A 109 -5.02 -3.66 3.60
CA VAL A 109 -5.42 -4.42 2.41
C VAL A 109 -6.66 -3.75 1.80
N THR A 110 -6.62 -3.40 0.51
CA THR A 110 -7.76 -2.82 -0.22
C THR A 110 -8.96 -3.77 -0.24
N GLU A 111 -10.20 -3.32 -0.47
CA GLU A 111 -11.27 -4.29 -0.79
C GLU A 111 -11.06 -4.94 -2.17
N ASN A 112 -11.75 -6.07 -2.41
CA ASN A 112 -11.89 -6.64 -3.76
C ASN A 112 -13.09 -6.02 -4.48
N ARG A 113 -13.11 -6.11 -5.81
CA ARG A 113 -14.07 -5.40 -6.66
C ARG A 113 -15.54 -5.72 -6.34
N ILE A 114 -15.87 -6.97 -6.05
CA ILE A 114 -17.25 -7.39 -5.73
C ILE A 114 -17.61 -7.17 -4.24
N GLU A 115 -16.73 -6.52 -3.48
CA GLU A 115 -16.90 -6.12 -2.08
C GLU A 115 -17.21 -7.27 -1.10
N THR A 116 -16.88 -8.52 -1.47
CA THR A 116 -17.01 -9.68 -0.58
C THR A 116 -15.90 -9.74 0.47
N LYS A 117 -14.78 -9.07 0.22
CA LYS A 117 -13.64 -8.94 1.13
C LYS A 117 -13.42 -7.46 1.47
N ALA A 118 -13.77 -7.09 2.69
CA ALA A 118 -13.69 -5.70 3.17
C ALA A 118 -12.25 -5.16 3.25
N PHE A 119 -12.14 -3.83 3.20
CA PHE A 119 -10.93 -3.08 3.55
C PHE A 119 -10.43 -3.46 4.95
N PHE A 120 -9.12 -3.66 5.09
CA PHE A 120 -8.50 -4.04 6.36
C PHE A 120 -7.40 -3.05 6.72
N VAL A 121 -7.36 -2.61 7.97
CA VAL A 121 -6.28 -1.79 8.55
C VAL A 121 -5.90 -2.36 9.92
N ASP A 122 -4.61 -2.59 10.11
CA ASP A 122 -3.98 -2.87 11.39
C ASP A 122 -2.89 -1.82 11.59
N SER A 123 -3.18 -0.78 12.38
CA SER A 123 -2.20 0.28 12.69
C SER A 123 -1.33 -0.06 13.90
N CYS A 124 -1.43 -1.27 14.45
CA CYS A 124 -0.83 -1.67 15.72
C CYS A 124 -1.33 -0.97 17.00
N TRP A 125 -2.21 0.04 16.87
CA TRP A 125 -2.68 0.87 17.98
C TRP A 125 -3.20 0.07 19.19
N THR A 126 -3.96 -1.00 18.92
CA THR A 126 -4.58 -1.84 19.95
C THR A 126 -3.59 -2.73 20.71
N TYR A 127 -2.37 -2.90 20.18
CA TYR A 127 -1.34 -3.76 20.77
C TYR A 127 -0.33 -2.98 21.63
N CYS A 128 -0.47 -1.66 21.70
CA CYS A 128 0.40 -0.79 22.48
C CYS A 128 -0.04 -0.74 23.95
N LYS A 129 0.92 -0.93 24.86
CA LYS A 129 0.68 -0.93 26.32
C LYS A 129 0.49 0.48 26.88
N ASP A 130 1.30 1.44 26.41
CA ASP A 130 1.28 2.83 26.86
C ASP A 130 0.84 3.79 25.73
N ASP A 131 0.13 4.86 26.07
CA ASP A 131 -0.29 5.89 25.11
C ASP A 131 0.87 6.58 24.39
N LYS A 132 2.05 6.65 25.02
CA LYS A 132 3.25 7.24 24.41
C LYS A 132 3.79 6.41 23.23
N ASP A 133 3.50 5.11 23.20
CA ASP A 133 3.96 4.14 22.20
C ASP A 133 2.96 4.04 21.03
N ARG A 134 1.74 4.53 21.26
CA ARG A 134 0.68 4.67 20.26
C ARG A 134 0.99 5.78 19.28
N LYS A 135 1.89 5.50 18.35
CA LYS A 135 2.30 6.48 17.37
C LYS A 135 1.29 6.62 16.19
N MET A 136 0.45 5.58 15.94
CA MET A 136 -0.40 5.44 14.72
C MET A 136 -1.84 5.17 15.05
N LEU A 137 -2.67 6.18 14.86
CA LEU A 137 -4.10 5.97 14.85
C LEU A 137 -4.49 5.15 13.62
N PRO A 138 -5.56 4.35 13.69
CA PRO A 138 -6.10 3.69 12.50
C PRO A 138 -6.37 4.64 11.34
N SER A 139 -6.75 5.89 11.63
CA SER A 139 -6.99 6.95 10.64
C SER A 139 -5.72 7.45 9.93
N ASP A 140 -4.53 7.14 10.46
CA ASP A 140 -3.25 7.56 9.90
C ASP A 140 -2.80 6.67 8.74
N LEU A 141 -3.57 5.63 8.45
CA LEU A 141 -3.41 4.68 7.35
C LEU A 141 -4.70 4.61 6.55
N GLY A 142 -4.62 4.65 5.22
CA GLY A 142 -5.81 4.47 4.40
C GLY A 142 -5.52 4.43 2.91
N CYS A 143 -6.55 4.04 2.16
CA CYS A 143 -6.61 4.15 0.71
C CYS A 143 -8.00 4.65 0.30
N ASP A 144 -8.09 5.25 -0.88
CA ASP A 144 -9.38 5.52 -1.52
C ASP A 144 -10.12 4.19 -1.70
N ASP A 145 -11.43 4.18 -1.42
CA ASP A 145 -12.26 2.98 -1.52
C ASP A 145 -12.68 2.71 -2.99
N LEU A 146 -13.46 1.66 -3.22
CA LEU A 146 -14.00 1.38 -4.55
C LEU A 146 -15.09 2.36 -5.00
N ASN A 147 -15.79 3.02 -4.08
CA ASN A 147 -16.85 3.97 -4.44
C ASN A 147 -16.24 5.23 -5.07
N ASP A 148 -15.10 5.67 -4.55
CA ASP A 148 -14.35 6.82 -5.05
C ASP A 148 -13.51 6.43 -6.29
N ASN A 149 -12.96 5.21 -6.31
CA ASN A 149 -11.94 4.80 -7.28
C ASN A 149 -12.11 3.34 -7.74
N ASP A 150 -13.22 3.06 -8.45
CA ASP A 150 -13.54 1.74 -9.02
C ASP A 150 -12.66 1.37 -10.24
N TRP A 151 -12.69 0.08 -10.58
CA TRP A 151 -12.16 -0.49 -11.80
C TRP A 151 -12.94 0.00 -13.04
N PHE A 152 -12.21 0.47 -14.04
CA PHE A 152 -12.78 0.80 -15.34
C PHE A 152 -12.13 -0.02 -16.46
N LYS A 153 -12.92 -0.31 -17.50
CA LYS A 153 -12.40 -0.95 -18.71
C LYS A 153 -11.73 0.11 -19.60
N GLY A 154 -10.47 -0.11 -19.91
CA GLY A 154 -9.69 0.65 -20.90
C GLY A 154 -9.21 -0.28 -22.01
N GLY A 155 -9.92 -0.29 -23.14
CA GLY A 155 -9.62 -1.22 -24.24
C GLY A 155 -9.80 -2.68 -23.81
N ASN A 156 -8.75 -3.48 -23.95
CA ASN A 156 -8.77 -4.93 -23.65
C ASN A 156 -8.40 -5.25 -22.19
N ALA A 157 -8.26 -4.24 -21.35
CA ALA A 157 -7.79 -4.40 -19.97
C ALA A 157 -8.64 -3.59 -19.00
N TRP A 158 -8.55 -3.99 -17.74
CA TRP A 158 -9.08 -3.29 -16.60
C TRP A 158 -7.99 -2.44 -15.97
N ARG A 159 -8.40 -1.30 -15.43
CA ARG A 159 -7.53 -0.38 -14.71
C ARG A 159 -8.21 0.12 -13.46
N ARG A 160 -7.43 0.28 -12.38
CA ARG A 160 -7.84 0.98 -11.15
C ARG A 160 -6.70 1.89 -10.73
N ASP A 161 -7.04 3.16 -10.50
CA ASP A 161 -6.11 4.15 -9.98
C ASP A 161 -6.64 4.65 -8.64
N PHE A 162 -5.85 4.59 -7.58
CA PHE A 162 -6.29 5.01 -6.24
C PHE A 162 -5.14 5.56 -5.42
N ASN A 163 -5.43 6.46 -4.49
CA ASN A 163 -4.45 6.97 -3.56
C ASN A 163 -4.45 6.12 -2.30
N CYS A 164 -3.26 5.92 -1.73
CA CYS A 164 -3.10 5.49 -0.35
C CYS A 164 -2.25 6.49 0.40
N TYR A 165 -2.29 6.40 1.72
CA TYR A 165 -1.49 7.25 2.59
C TYR A 165 -1.11 6.55 3.88
N TRP A 166 0.00 7.02 4.45
CA TRP A 166 0.48 6.61 5.76
C TRP A 166 1.34 7.70 6.40
N HIS A 167 1.26 7.84 7.72
CA HIS A 167 2.18 8.70 8.48
C HIS A 167 3.59 8.08 8.62
N GLY A 168 4.63 8.91 8.79
CA GLY A 168 6.04 8.48 8.78
C GLY A 168 6.64 8.03 10.13
N PHE A 169 6.02 8.37 11.26
CA PHE A 169 6.40 7.91 12.62
C PHE A 169 7.72 8.45 13.17
#